data_AF-A0A812JKW0-F1
#
_entry.id   AF-A0A812JKW0-F1
#
_cell.length_a   1.000
_cell.length_b   1.000
_cell.length_c   1.000
_cell.angle_alpha   90.00
_cell.angle_beta   90.00
_cell.angle_gamma   90.00
#
_symmetry.space_group_name_H-M   'P 1'
#
loop_
_entity.id
_entity.type
_entity.pdbx_description
1 polymer ?
#
loop_
_entity_poly.entity_id
_entity_poly.type
_entity_poly.pdbx_seq_one_letter_code
_entity_poly.pdbx_strand_id
1 'polypeptide(L)'
;MEASWLTGWRSWFPGDCCRSGCVSVNSALWTYGPKPSWYKQDGADVQNIPVTESAARSDAWLDLQGVWYRQKDNRCVGEISGHQMIWHVQWSLPCSITRLQMESPEVICYQMENQVMIGRVQREAQTILLWNDGDVWRRK
;
A
#
# COMPACT_ATOMS: atom_id res chain seq x y z
N MET A 1 28.79 -11.79 18.92
CA MET A 1 27.93 -10.60 19.09
C MET A 1 26.77 -10.76 18.13
N GLU A 2 25.74 -11.50 18.55
CA GLU A 2 24.54 -11.74 17.76
C GLU A 2 23.47 -10.75 18.23
N ALA A 3 23.01 -9.89 17.33
CA ALA A 3 21.97 -8.92 17.61
C ALA A 3 20.60 -9.58 17.44
N SER A 4 19.98 -9.95 18.54
CA SER A 4 18.58 -10.38 18.61
C SER A 4 17.66 -9.19 18.39
N TRP A 5 17.07 -9.08 17.19
CA TRP A 5 15.99 -8.15 16.87
C TRP A 5 14.65 -8.89 16.86
N LEU A 6 14.14 -9.25 18.03
CA LEU A 6 12.78 -9.80 18.17
C LEU A 6 12.09 -9.15 19.36
N THR A 7 11.43 -8.02 19.15
CA THR A 7 10.29 -7.62 19.98
C THR A 7 9.40 -6.62 19.27
N GLY A 8 8.13 -6.99 19.08
CA GLY A 8 7.03 -6.02 19.17
C GLY A 8 6.37 -5.59 17.85
N TRP A 9 5.78 -6.51 17.10
CA TRP A 9 4.80 -6.15 16.07
C TRP A 9 3.42 -6.66 16.50
N ARG A 10 2.56 -5.71 16.89
CA ARG A 10 1.15 -5.94 17.19
C ARG A 10 0.47 -6.44 15.92
N SER A 11 -0.22 -7.57 16.02
CA SER A 11 -1.09 -8.12 14.98
C SER A 11 -2.16 -7.10 14.61
N TRP A 12 -1.98 -6.43 13.46
CA TRP A 12 -3.07 -5.74 12.78
C TRP A 12 -3.83 -6.80 11.99
N PHE A 13 -5.02 -7.16 12.46
CA PHE A 13 -6.01 -7.86 11.65
C PHE A 13 -6.76 -6.83 10.81
N PRO A 14 -6.86 -7.03 9.48
CA PRO A 14 -8.06 -6.68 8.75
C PRO A 14 -8.71 -7.95 8.23
N GLY A 15 -10.01 -8.05 8.50
CA GLY A 15 -10.85 -9.19 8.15
C GLY A 15 -11.08 -9.36 6.66
N ASP A 16 -11.51 -10.57 6.35
CA ASP A 16 -12.46 -10.96 5.31
C ASP A 16 -12.48 -10.12 4.02
N CYS A 17 -11.60 -10.45 3.09
CA CYS A 17 -11.80 -10.17 1.66
C CYS A 17 -11.97 -11.49 0.91
N CYS A 18 -13.23 -11.92 0.74
CA CYS A 18 -13.79 -12.53 -0.47
C CYS A 18 -15.07 -13.32 -0.16
N ARG A 19 -16.22 -12.63 -0.10
CA ARG A 19 -17.49 -13.20 -0.54
C ARG A 19 -18.19 -12.21 -1.45
N SER A 20 -18.13 -12.48 -2.75
CA SER A 20 -19.05 -11.93 -3.74
C SER A 20 -20.48 -12.17 -3.29
N GLY A 21 -21.19 -11.07 -3.02
CA GLY A 21 -22.58 -11.05 -2.64
C GLY A 21 -23.13 -9.65 -2.89
N CYS A 22 -23.34 -9.33 -4.17
CA CYS A 22 -24.03 -8.12 -4.57
C CYS A 22 -25.46 -8.17 -4.04
N VAL A 23 -25.75 -7.49 -2.93
CA VAL A 23 -27.12 -7.21 -2.50
C VAL A 23 -27.33 -5.72 -2.68
N SER A 24 -28.08 -5.37 -3.73
CA SER A 24 -28.65 -4.05 -3.91
C SER A 24 -29.53 -3.73 -2.70
N VAL A 25 -29.16 -2.72 -1.91
CA VAL A 25 -30.00 -2.21 -0.82
C VAL A 25 -30.38 -0.76 -1.12
N ASN A 26 -31.64 -0.64 -1.53
CA ASN A 26 -32.58 0.47 -1.43
C ASN A 26 -32.03 1.89 -1.17
N SER A 27 -32.30 2.74 -2.16
CA SER A 27 -32.42 4.19 -2.05
C SER A 27 -33.30 4.61 -0.87
N ALA A 28 -32.66 5.04 0.22
CA ALA A 28 -33.34 5.73 1.31
C ALA A 28 -33.51 7.21 0.93
N LEU A 29 -34.77 7.59 0.71
CA LEU A 29 -35.24 8.97 0.68
C LEU A 29 -34.83 9.67 1.98
N TRP A 30 -34.00 10.71 1.89
CA TRP A 30 -33.82 11.67 2.98
C TRP A 30 -34.88 12.76 2.82
N THR A 31 -35.89 12.76 3.70
CA THR A 31 -36.83 13.87 3.82
C THR A 31 -36.15 15.03 4.53
N TYR A 32 -36.16 16.19 3.86
CA TYR A 32 -35.70 17.47 4.38
C TYR A 32 -36.49 17.85 5.64
N GLY A 33 -35.83 17.85 6.80
CA GLY A 33 -36.32 18.51 8.01
C GLY A 33 -35.96 20.01 8.02
N PRO A 34 -36.76 20.87 8.67
CA PRO A 34 -36.46 22.29 8.80
C PRO A 34 -35.17 22.52 9.59
N LYS A 35 -34.32 23.38 9.03
CA LYS A 35 -32.96 23.69 9.48
C LYS A 35 -33.01 24.47 10.81
N PRO A 36 -32.35 24.02 11.91
CA PRO A 36 -32.30 24.78 13.15
C PRO A 36 -31.42 26.05 13.01
N SER A 37 -31.92 27.20 13.50
CA SER A 37 -31.42 28.55 13.22
C SER A 37 -30.34 29.09 14.17
N TRP A 38 -29.53 28.24 14.81
CA TRP A 38 -28.62 28.66 15.89
C TRP A 38 -27.13 28.54 15.56
N TYR A 39 -26.75 28.67 14.28
CA TYR A 39 -25.34 28.81 13.93
C TYR A 39 -24.92 30.28 14.05
N LYS A 40 -24.37 30.67 15.21
CA LYS A 40 -23.51 31.84 15.29
C LYS A 40 -22.22 31.51 14.55
N GLN A 41 -21.97 32.26 13.49
CA GLN A 41 -20.79 32.17 12.67
C GLN A 41 -19.71 33.05 13.33
N ASP A 42 -19.10 32.53 14.39
CA ASP A 42 -17.90 33.13 14.97
C ASP A 42 -16.75 32.86 14.00
N GLY A 43 -16.20 33.94 13.44
CA GLY A 43 -15.13 33.95 12.45
C GLY A 43 -13.82 33.42 13.02
N ALA A 44 -13.69 32.10 13.07
CA ALA A 44 -12.42 31.44 13.28
C ALA A 44 -11.61 31.50 11.97
N ASP A 45 -10.48 32.20 12.08
CA ASP A 45 -9.36 32.23 11.16
C ASP A 45 -9.16 30.88 10.47
N VAL A 46 -9.47 30.83 9.16
CA VAL A 46 -9.28 29.66 8.31
C VAL A 46 -7.78 29.48 8.13
N GLN A 47 -7.16 28.77 9.05
CA GLN A 47 -5.78 28.31 8.89
C GLN A 47 -5.74 27.43 7.64
N ASN A 48 -5.03 27.92 6.61
CA ASN A 48 -4.62 27.19 5.41
C ASN A 48 -4.08 25.82 5.80
N ILE A 49 -4.90 24.78 5.65
CA ILE A 49 -4.42 23.40 5.72
C ILE A 49 -3.60 23.20 4.44
N PRO A 50 -2.28 22.92 4.52
CA PRO A 50 -1.49 22.67 3.32
C PRO A 50 -2.03 21.40 2.65
N VAL A 51 -2.66 21.55 1.48
CA VAL A 51 -3.24 20.46 0.66
C VAL A 51 -2.14 19.61 0.00
N THR A 52 -0.96 19.50 0.59
CA THR A 52 0.27 19.06 -0.11
C THR A 52 0.61 17.58 0.10
N GLU A 53 -0.05 16.86 1.00
CA GLU A 53 0.28 15.44 1.25
C GLU A 53 -0.25 14.46 0.19
N SER A 54 -1.34 14.78 -0.51
CA SER A 54 -1.93 13.86 -1.50
C SER A 54 -1.16 13.83 -2.82
N ALA A 55 -0.60 14.96 -3.25
CA ALA A 55 0.20 15.03 -4.48
C ALA A 55 1.54 14.29 -4.32
N ALA A 56 2.22 14.46 -3.18
CA ALA A 56 3.50 13.82 -2.91
C ALA A 56 3.43 12.28 -2.90
N ARG A 57 2.26 11.69 -2.57
CA ARG A 57 2.07 10.23 -2.63
C ARG A 57 2.05 9.66 -4.05
N SER A 58 1.73 10.47 -5.05
CA SER A 58 1.61 10.00 -6.44
C SER A 58 2.98 9.75 -7.08
N ASP A 59 3.98 10.56 -6.73
CA ASP A 59 5.32 10.44 -7.30
C ASP A 59 6.09 9.22 -6.79
N ALA A 60 5.83 8.77 -5.57
CA ALA A 60 6.55 7.65 -4.95
C ALA A 60 6.42 6.33 -5.73
N TRP A 61 5.33 6.15 -6.48
CA TRP A 61 5.12 4.97 -7.32
C TRP A 61 5.94 5.00 -8.61
N LEU A 62 6.26 6.18 -9.14
CA LEU A 62 7.04 6.33 -10.37
C LEU A 62 8.44 5.71 -10.21
N ASP A 63 9.03 5.85 -9.01
CA ASP A 63 10.33 5.26 -8.67
C ASP A 63 10.30 3.72 -8.57
N LEU A 64 9.11 3.13 -8.41
CA LEU A 64 8.93 1.69 -8.26
C LEU A 64 8.59 0.98 -9.56
N GLN A 65 8.19 1.71 -10.61
CA GLN A 65 7.81 1.13 -11.89
C GLN A 65 8.99 0.41 -12.54
N GLY A 66 8.74 -0.74 -13.17
CA GLY A 66 9.72 -1.48 -13.97
C GLY A 66 9.93 -2.92 -13.51
N VAL A 67 10.97 -3.56 -14.05
CA VAL A 67 11.27 -4.98 -13.84
C VAL A 67 12.19 -5.16 -12.64
N TRP A 68 11.80 -6.07 -11.75
CA TRP A 68 12.48 -6.33 -10.48
C TRP A 68 13.18 -7.67 -10.50
N TYR A 69 14.37 -7.71 -9.91
CA TYR A 69 15.23 -8.88 -9.84
C TYR A 69 15.65 -9.14 -8.39
N ARG A 70 15.65 -10.41 -7.98
CA ARG A 70 16.11 -10.80 -6.66
C ARG A 70 17.64 -10.68 -6.61
N GLN A 71 18.17 -10.03 -5.58
CA GLN A 71 19.60 -9.76 -5.48
C GLN A 71 20.45 -11.02 -5.34
N LYS A 72 19.93 -12.05 -4.66
CA LYS A 72 20.68 -13.28 -4.33
C LYS A 72 21.08 -14.09 -5.57
N ASP A 73 20.16 -14.23 -6.52
CA ASP A 73 20.31 -15.11 -7.69
C ASP A 73 20.09 -14.39 -9.02
N ASN A 74 19.84 -13.07 -8.98
CA ASN A 74 19.58 -12.23 -10.14
C ASN A 74 18.42 -12.74 -11.02
N ARG A 75 17.48 -13.50 -10.44
CA ARG A 75 16.28 -13.98 -11.14
C ARG A 75 15.20 -12.90 -11.17
N CYS A 76 14.49 -12.82 -12.29
CA CYS A 76 13.35 -11.90 -12.46
C CYS A 76 12.23 -12.24 -11.48
N VAL A 77 11.89 -11.32 -10.59
CA VAL A 77 10.76 -11.48 -9.67
C VAL A 77 9.46 -11.21 -10.40
N GLY A 78 9.43 -10.12 -11.17
CA GLY A 78 8.26 -9.64 -11.88
C GLY A 78 8.41 -8.18 -12.28
N GLU A 79 7.30 -7.56 -12.65
CA GLU A 79 7.22 -6.16 -13.04
C GLU A 79 6.23 -5.42 -12.15
N ILE A 80 6.62 -4.25 -11.64
CA ILE A 80 5.69 -3.35 -10.97
C ILE A 80 5.13 -2.39 -12.02
N SER A 81 3.80 -2.41 -12.17
CA SER A 81 3.05 -1.54 -13.07
C SER A 81 1.87 -0.90 -12.33
N GLY A 82 1.87 0.42 -12.24
CA GLY A 82 0.96 1.19 -11.38
C GLY A 82 1.08 0.76 -9.92
N HIS A 83 0.00 0.18 -9.40
CA HIS A 83 -0.12 -0.32 -8.02
C HIS A 83 -0.15 -1.86 -7.96
N GLN A 84 0.38 -2.52 -8.99
CA GLN A 84 0.29 -3.96 -9.14
C GLN A 84 1.68 -4.56 -9.38
N MET A 85 1.93 -5.71 -8.77
CA MET A 85 3.07 -6.58 -9.03
C MET A 85 2.62 -7.69 -9.97
N ILE A 86 3.19 -7.74 -11.15
CA ILE A 86 2.99 -8.79 -12.15
C ILE A 86 4.13 -9.79 -11.98
N TRP A 87 3.83 -10.93 -11.36
CA TRP A 87 4.82 -11.94 -11.02
C TRP A 87 5.32 -12.71 -12.24
N HIS A 88 6.61 -13.00 -12.26
CA HIS A 88 7.19 -13.86 -13.29
C HIS A 88 6.73 -15.31 -13.11
N VAL A 89 6.41 -16.00 -14.21
CA VAL A 89 5.85 -17.37 -14.24
C VAL A 89 6.69 -18.41 -13.47
N GLN A 90 7.98 -18.17 -13.29
CA GLN A 90 8.91 -19.08 -12.62
C GLN A 90 8.65 -19.26 -11.12
N TRP A 91 7.87 -18.37 -10.49
CA TRP A 91 7.60 -18.41 -9.04
C TRP A 91 6.38 -19.27 -8.68
N SER A 92 5.65 -19.80 -9.68
CA SER A 92 4.51 -20.70 -9.49
C SER A 92 3.48 -20.23 -8.45
N LEU A 93 3.25 -18.90 -8.39
CA LEU A 93 2.33 -18.30 -7.43
C LEU A 93 0.86 -18.54 -7.86
N PRO A 94 -0.08 -18.65 -6.90
CA PRO A 94 -1.51 -18.86 -7.21
C PRO A 94 -2.13 -17.71 -8.02
N CYS A 95 -1.61 -16.49 -7.83
CA CYS A 95 -2.04 -15.30 -8.56
C CYS A 95 -0.85 -14.66 -9.26
N SER A 96 -0.96 -14.45 -10.58
CA SER A 96 0.08 -13.80 -11.38
C SER A 96 0.15 -12.29 -11.15
N ILE A 97 -0.87 -11.69 -10.54
CA ILE A 97 -0.93 -10.25 -10.27
C ILE A 97 -1.34 -10.02 -8.82
N THR A 98 -0.56 -9.25 -8.07
CA THR A 98 -0.89 -8.88 -6.69
C THR A 98 -0.94 -7.36 -6.57
N ARG A 99 -1.96 -6.83 -5.89
CA ARG A 99 -2.06 -5.40 -5.61
C ARG A 99 -1.08 -5.03 -4.50
N LEU A 100 -0.23 -4.05 -4.78
CA LEU A 100 0.66 -3.45 -3.80
C LEU A 100 -0.08 -2.28 -3.11
N GLN A 101 0.12 -2.13 -1.82
CA GLN A 101 -0.35 -1.02 -1.02
C GLN A 101 0.87 -0.25 -0.50
N MET A 102 0.78 1.08 -0.47
CA MET A 102 1.85 1.94 0.01
C MET A 102 1.36 2.64 1.26
N GLU A 103 1.88 2.19 2.40
CA GLU A 103 1.55 2.76 3.72
C GLU A 103 2.22 4.13 3.88
N SER A 104 3.49 4.21 3.48
CA SER A 104 4.30 5.43 3.45
C SER A 104 5.21 5.44 2.22
N PRO A 105 5.83 6.57 1.84
CA PRO A 105 6.75 6.62 0.70
C PRO A 105 7.90 5.60 0.78
N GLU A 106 8.23 5.09 1.97
CA GLU A 106 9.33 4.14 2.20
C GLU A 106 8.84 2.73 2.54
N VAL A 107 7.53 2.49 2.65
CA VAL A 107 6.96 1.20 3.06
C VAL A 107 5.87 0.78 2.10
N ILE A 108 6.11 -0.33 1.42
CA ILE A 108 5.13 -1.04 0.61
C ILE A 108 4.73 -2.34 1.29
N CYS A 109 3.50 -2.78 1.07
CA CYS A 109 3.04 -4.07 1.53
C CYS A 109 2.15 -4.74 0.49
N TYR A 110 2.05 -6.07 0.57
CA TYR A 110 1.07 -6.83 -0.17
C TYR A 110 0.62 -8.04 0.64
N GLN A 111 -0.55 -8.56 0.31
CA GLN A 111 -1.09 -9.76 0.92
C GLN A 111 -0.93 -10.95 -0.04
N MET A 112 -0.36 -12.04 0.46
CA MET A 112 -0.19 -13.29 -0.27
C MET A 112 -0.41 -14.47 0.69
N GLU A 113 -1.31 -15.39 0.33
CA GLU A 113 -1.56 -16.62 1.12
C GLU A 113 -1.80 -16.37 2.62
N ASN A 114 -2.61 -15.35 2.94
CA ASN A 114 -2.91 -14.90 4.31
C ASN A 114 -1.73 -14.32 5.10
N GLN A 115 -0.60 -14.07 4.44
CA GLN A 115 0.54 -13.36 5.00
C GLN A 115 0.62 -11.95 4.42
N VAL A 116 0.98 -10.98 5.26
CA VAL A 116 1.28 -9.63 4.84
C VAL A 116 2.79 -9.51 4.70
N MET A 117 3.23 -9.30 3.47
CA MET A 117 4.63 -9.05 3.14
C MET A 117 4.87 -7.56 3.22
N ILE A 118 5.95 -7.16 3.88
CA ILE A 118 6.29 -5.76 4.13
C ILE A 118 7.66 -5.49 3.53
N GLY A 119 7.72 -4.58 2.58
CA GLY A 119 8.92 -4.15 1.87
C GLY A 119 9.29 -2.71 2.23
N ARG A 120 10.56 -2.48 2.55
CA ARG A 120 11.12 -1.14 2.72
C ARG A 120 11.79 -0.67 1.44
N VAL A 121 11.43 0.51 0.98
CA VAL A 121 12.01 1.16 -0.20
C VAL A 121 13.25 1.93 0.22
N GLN A 122 14.40 1.63 -0.40
CA GLN A 122 15.61 2.43 -0.29
C GLN A 122 15.90 3.09 -1.64
N ARG A 123 15.95 4.43 -1.64
CA ARG A 123 16.21 5.28 -2.82
C ARG A 123 17.59 5.91 -2.69
N GLU A 124 18.64 5.14 -2.96
CA GLU A 124 20.01 5.66 -3.05
C GLU A 124 20.42 5.80 -4.52
N ALA A 125 21.57 5.24 -4.93
CA ALA A 125 21.99 5.20 -6.34
C ALA A 125 21.10 4.29 -7.21
N GLN A 126 20.44 3.30 -6.60
CA GLN A 126 19.50 2.39 -7.23
C GLN A 126 18.33 2.17 -6.29
N THR A 127 17.11 2.05 -6.82
CA THR A 127 15.93 1.70 -6.02
C THR A 127 16.00 0.22 -5.60
N ILE A 128 15.93 -0.02 -4.30
CA ILE A 128 15.98 -1.37 -3.69
C ILE A 128 14.73 -1.57 -2.82
N LEU A 129 14.18 -2.79 -2.84
CA LEU A 129 13.11 -3.23 -1.93
C LEU A 129 13.65 -4.30 -0.99
N LEU A 130 13.58 -4.04 0.32
CA LEU A 130 14.00 -4.98 1.37
C LEU A 130 12.76 -5.55 2.05
N TRP A 131 12.50 -6.83 1.82
CA TRP A 131 11.35 -7.54 2.35
C TRP A 131 11.62 -8.10 3.75
N ASN A 132 10.55 -8.26 4.53
CA ASN A 132 10.60 -8.78 5.90
C ASN A 132 11.00 -10.25 6.00
N ASP A 133 10.97 -11.00 4.89
CA ASP A 133 11.51 -12.37 4.80
C ASP A 133 13.03 -12.41 4.53
N GLY A 134 13.67 -11.25 4.40
CA GLY A 134 15.08 -11.10 4.10
C GLY A 134 15.41 -11.04 2.60
N ASP A 135 14.41 -11.10 1.72
CA ASP A 135 14.63 -10.89 0.30
C ASP A 135 14.94 -9.44 -0.02
N VAL A 136 15.86 -9.26 -0.97
CA VAL A 136 16.21 -7.95 -1.49
C VAL A 136 15.97 -7.95 -2.99
N TRP A 137 15.12 -7.05 -3.47
CA TRP A 137 14.85 -6.89 -4.89
C TRP A 137 15.47 -5.58 -5.39
N ARG A 138 16.01 -5.63 -6.61
CA ARG A 138 16.62 -4.49 -7.29
C ARG A 138 15.93 -4.26 -8.61
N ARG A 139 15.62 -3.00 -8.90
CA ARG A 139 15.08 -2.58 -10.20
C ARG A 139 16.22 -2.48 -11.23
N LYS A 140 16.04 -3.06 -12.42
CA LYS A 140 16.96 -2.85 -13.55
C LYS A 140 16.39 -1.87 -14.57
#